data_AF-A0A948J3X6-F1
#
_entry.id   AF-A0A948J3X6-F1
#
_cell.length_a   1.000
_cell.length_b   1.000
_cell.length_c   1.000
_cell.angle_alpha   90.00
_cell.angle_beta   90.00
_cell.angle_gamma   90.00
#
_symmetry.space_group_name_H-M   'P 1'
#
loop_
_entity.id
_entity.type
_entity.pdbx_description
1 polymer ?
#
loop_
_entity_poly.entity_id
_entity_poly.type
_entity_poly.pdbx_seq_one_letter_code
_entity_poly.pdbx_strand_id
1 'polypeptide(L)'
;LSVDVNYKVLPNGQLTASNRLVLNQLTFGEPVEGAPNSLPVKLAVALLADRQGVIDLDLPISGSLNDPQFRLGPVIGRIIVNLIGKALTSPFSLLASAFGGGEEMNQVPFAPGSATLTPEAQQSLDKIAKALVDRPALKITVTGMASLQAEREGLQREGLQQRLLAEKRRTNPADTSPVSAAEYPALLKEVYGRAEIPKPRNLVGLAKELTVPEMEALLLANQAATDAMATELATQRGQAIRTYLVAQKLPVERLFVAAPKAGKQAEKWTPRADLSLGTQ
;
A
#
# COMPACT_ATOMS: atom_id res chain seq x y z
N LEU A 1 -5.91 25.04 24.70
CA LEU A 1 -6.44 23.74 25.17
C LEU A 1 -7.86 23.98 25.67
N SER A 2 -8.84 23.22 25.19
CA SER A 2 -10.18 23.18 25.77
C SER A 2 -10.60 21.75 26.07
N VAL A 3 -11.44 21.59 27.09
CA VAL A 3 -11.93 20.29 27.56
C VAL A 3 -13.43 20.42 27.79
N ASP A 4 -14.22 19.65 27.05
CA ASP A 4 -15.66 19.50 27.29
C ASP A 4 -15.91 18.16 27.95
N VAL A 5 -16.73 18.15 29.00
CA VAL A 5 -16.98 16.93 29.76
C VAL A 5 -18.46 16.73 30.04
N ASN A 6 -18.95 15.54 29.73
CA ASN A 6 -20.32 15.12 30.00
C ASN A 6 -20.33 13.82 30.80
N TYR A 7 -20.97 13.84 31.96
CA TYR A 7 -21.06 12.70 32.87
C TYR A 7 -22.52 12.26 33.03
N LYS A 8 -22.76 10.96 32.87
CA LYS A 8 -24.04 10.31 33.14
C LYS A 8 -23.85 9.18 34.14
N VAL A 9 -24.59 9.23 35.23
CA VAL A 9 -24.64 8.14 36.21
C VAL A 9 -25.91 7.35 35.97
N LEU A 10 -25.76 6.05 35.77
CA LEU A 10 -26.87 5.11 35.61
C LEU A 10 -27.36 4.63 36.99
N PRO A 11 -28.63 4.20 37.11
CA PRO A 11 -29.21 3.77 38.40
C PRO A 11 -28.46 2.63 39.10
N ASN A 12 -27.70 1.82 38.35
CA ASN A 12 -26.86 0.74 38.86
C ASN A 12 -25.49 1.22 39.41
N GLY A 13 -25.25 2.53 39.48
CA GLY A 13 -23.98 3.12 39.90
C GLY A 13 -22.90 3.15 38.81
N GLN A 14 -23.24 2.81 37.57
CA GLN A 14 -22.32 2.90 36.44
C GLN A 14 -22.21 4.34 35.94
N LEU A 15 -20.98 4.86 35.88
CA LEU A 15 -20.64 6.11 35.23
C LEU A 15 -20.32 5.87 33.76
N THR A 16 -20.98 6.64 32.89
CA THR A 16 -20.60 6.81 31.49
C THR A 16 -20.23 8.27 31.29
N ALA A 17 -19.07 8.55 30.70
CA ALA A 17 -18.68 9.91 30.41
C ALA A 17 -18.00 10.08 29.07
N SER A 18 -18.27 11.22 28.45
CA SER A 18 -17.60 11.69 27.25
C SER A 18 -16.71 12.85 27.63
N ASN A 19 -15.40 12.76 27.36
CA ASN A 19 -14.48 13.88 27.47
C ASN A 19 -13.99 14.20 26.07
N ARG A 20 -14.24 15.42 25.61
CA ARG A 20 -13.67 15.92 24.36
C ARG A 20 -12.51 16.84 24.68
N LEU A 21 -11.33 16.49 24.19
CA LEU A 21 -10.09 17.21 24.41
C LEU A 21 -9.65 17.86 23.11
N VAL A 22 -9.61 19.20 23.07
CA VAL A 22 -9.17 19.94 21.88
C VAL A 22 -7.85 20.66 22.18
N LEU A 23 -6.80 20.23 21.48
CA LEU A 23 -5.47 20.84 21.52
C LEU A 23 -5.26 21.63 20.23
N ASN A 24 -4.82 22.88 20.35
CA ASN A 24 -4.54 23.75 19.20
C ASN A 24 -3.05 23.99 19.11
N GLN A 25 -2.46 23.81 17.93
CA GLN A 25 -1.15 24.34 17.53
C GLN A 25 -0.05 24.05 18.56
N LEU A 26 0.22 22.76 18.80
CA LEU A 26 1.30 22.35 19.68
C LEU A 26 2.65 22.78 19.12
N THR A 27 3.41 23.52 19.92
CA THR A 27 4.79 23.93 19.59
C THR A 27 5.76 23.07 20.40
N PHE A 28 6.73 22.45 19.72
CA PHE A 28 7.77 21.66 20.37
C PHE A 28 9.02 22.51 20.59
N GLY A 29 9.55 22.47 21.82
CA GLY A 29 10.87 23.01 22.12
C GLY A 29 12.01 22.12 21.62
N GLU A 30 13.24 22.51 21.95
CA GLU A 30 14.43 21.73 21.63
C GLU A 30 14.39 20.32 22.25
N PRO A 31 14.96 19.30 21.59
CA PRO A 31 15.12 17.97 22.17
C PRO A 31 15.88 18.04 23.49
N VAL A 32 15.37 17.36 24.52
CA VAL A 32 16.05 17.26 25.81
C VAL A 32 17.03 16.08 25.77
N GLU A 33 18.32 16.36 25.93
CA GLU A 33 19.36 15.31 25.98
C GLU A 33 19.09 14.31 27.12
N GLY A 34 19.19 13.02 26.81
CA GLY A 34 19.00 11.94 27.80
C GLY A 34 17.55 11.65 28.19
N ALA A 35 16.56 12.28 27.53
CA ALA A 35 15.15 11.99 27.79
C ALA A 35 14.82 10.52 27.42
N PRO A 36 14.36 9.69 28.38
CA PRO A 36 13.96 8.33 28.08
C PRO A 36 12.68 8.40 27.22
N ASN A 37 12.72 7.78 26.04
CA ASN A 37 11.64 7.80 25.07
C ASN A 37 11.41 9.19 24.46
N SER A 38 12.41 9.72 23.73
CA SER A 38 12.16 10.65 22.61
C SER A 38 11.36 9.93 21.52
N LEU A 39 10.12 9.53 21.86
CA LEU A 39 9.13 9.06 20.93
C LEU A 39 9.07 10.10 19.81
N PRO A 40 8.82 9.72 18.54
CA PRO A 40 8.60 10.70 17.49
C PRO A 40 7.26 11.42 17.75
N VAL A 41 7.23 12.30 18.76
CA VAL A 41 6.08 13.07 19.21
C VAL A 41 5.57 13.92 18.04
N LYS A 42 6.49 14.40 17.20
CA LYS A 42 6.17 15.07 15.94
C LYS A 42 5.30 14.20 15.02
N LEU A 43 5.60 12.91 14.87
CA LEU A 43 4.80 11.99 14.05
C LEU A 43 3.44 11.71 14.70
N ALA A 44 3.41 11.43 16.01
CA ALA A 44 2.15 11.23 16.72
C ALA A 44 1.23 12.45 16.59
N VAL A 45 1.79 13.66 16.71
CA VAL A 45 1.07 14.92 16.54
C VAL A 45 0.64 15.13 15.09
N ALA A 46 1.50 14.86 14.11
CA ALA A 46 1.13 14.96 12.69
C ALA A 46 0.07 13.95 12.26
N LEU A 47 -0.04 12.80 12.94
CA LEU A 47 -1.09 11.80 12.71
C LEU A 47 -2.43 12.21 13.33
N LEU A 48 -2.40 12.94 14.44
CA LEU A 48 -3.60 13.32 15.19
C LEU A 48 -4.14 14.70 14.78
N ALA A 49 -3.26 15.64 14.41
CA ALA A 49 -3.61 17.00 14.09
C ALA A 49 -4.17 17.11 12.68
N ASP A 50 -5.25 17.86 12.51
CA ASP A 50 -5.80 18.22 11.21
C ASP A 50 -4.98 19.33 10.51
N ARG A 51 -5.50 19.83 9.39
CA ARG A 51 -4.85 20.86 8.57
C ARG A 51 -4.80 22.23 9.24
N GLN A 52 -5.61 22.46 10.28
CA GLN A 52 -5.57 23.65 11.11
C GLN A 52 -4.60 23.50 12.31
N GLY A 53 -3.98 22.32 12.44
CA GLY A 53 -3.12 21.98 13.58
C GLY A 53 -3.93 21.69 14.85
N VAL A 54 -5.20 21.33 14.70
CA VAL A 54 -6.11 21.00 15.81
C VAL A 54 -6.13 19.49 16.00
N ILE A 55 -5.95 19.04 17.24
CA ILE A 55 -6.14 17.66 17.66
C ILE A 55 -7.42 17.62 18.49
N ASP A 56 -8.44 16.94 17.97
CA ASP A 56 -9.73 16.77 18.62
C ASP A 56 -9.90 15.30 19.02
N LEU A 57 -9.92 15.03 20.32
CA LEU A 57 -9.97 13.68 20.88
C LEU A 57 -11.24 13.48 21.68
N ASP A 58 -12.08 12.56 21.21
CA ASP A 58 -13.18 12.02 21.99
C ASP A 58 -12.70 10.82 22.81
N LEU A 59 -12.68 10.98 24.13
CA LEU A 59 -12.19 10.02 25.10
C LEU A 59 -13.38 9.49 25.93
N PRO A 60 -14.13 8.50 25.40
CA PRO A 60 -15.21 7.87 26.15
C PRO A 60 -14.62 7.06 27.30
N ILE A 61 -15.21 7.23 28.47
CA ILE A 61 -14.86 6.51 29.69
C ILE A 61 -16.11 5.88 30.28
N SER A 62 -15.97 4.65 30.75
CA SER A 62 -17.01 3.93 31.47
C SER A 62 -16.39 3.25 32.67
N GLY A 63 -17.10 3.26 33.80
CA GLY A 63 -16.64 2.62 35.02
C GLY A 63 -17.72 2.62 36.09
N SER A 64 -17.50 1.91 37.19
CA SER A 64 -18.43 1.87 38.32
C SER A 64 -18.02 2.88 39.37
N LEU A 65 -18.95 3.69 39.86
CA LEU A 65 -18.73 4.55 41.03
C LEU A 65 -18.62 3.73 42.32
N ASN A 66 -19.07 2.47 42.30
CA ASN A 66 -18.99 1.55 43.42
C ASN A 66 -17.60 0.88 43.54
N ASP A 67 -16.70 1.13 42.59
CA ASP A 67 -15.33 0.63 42.65
C ASP A 67 -14.41 1.66 43.34
N PRO A 68 -13.91 1.40 44.56
CA PRO A 68 -13.04 2.31 45.30
C PRO A 68 -11.66 2.52 44.62
N GLN A 69 -11.30 1.71 43.63
CA GLN A 69 -10.10 1.89 42.81
C GLN A 69 -10.34 2.75 41.56
N PHE A 70 -11.61 3.10 41.24
CA PHE A 70 -11.95 3.86 40.05
C PHE A 70 -11.48 5.32 40.17
N ARG A 71 -10.46 5.68 39.38
CA ARG A 71 -9.90 7.05 39.29
C ARG A 71 -9.86 7.49 37.83
N LEU A 72 -10.44 8.65 37.52
CA LEU A 72 -10.55 9.16 36.15
C LEU A 72 -9.19 9.51 35.52
N GLY A 73 -8.28 10.13 36.27
CA GLY A 73 -6.98 10.58 35.77
C GLY A 73 -6.14 9.47 35.13
N PRO A 74 -5.87 8.35 35.86
CA PRO A 74 -5.12 7.22 35.30
C PRO A 74 -5.76 6.58 34.07
N VAL A 75 -7.09 6.54 33.99
CA VAL A 75 -7.82 5.98 32.83
C VAL A 75 -7.64 6.89 31.61
N ILE A 76 -7.87 8.19 31.76
CA ILE A 76 -7.69 9.18 30.67
C ILE A 76 -6.23 9.18 30.18
N GLY A 77 -5.27 9.22 31.10
CA GLY A 77 -3.85 9.15 30.77
C GLY A 77 -3.48 7.90 30.00
N ARG A 78 -4.04 6.74 30.37
CA ARG A 78 -3.83 5.48 29.65
C ARG A 78 -4.40 5.51 28.23
N ILE A 79 -5.56 6.11 28.00
CA ILE A 79 -6.14 6.24 26.65
C ILE A 79 -5.23 7.10 25.77
N ILE A 80 -4.74 8.24 26.29
CA ILE A 80 -3.83 9.13 25.56
C ILE A 80 -2.51 8.41 25.23
N VAL A 81 -1.89 7.76 26.21
CA VAL A 81 -0.64 6.99 26.01
C VAL A 81 -0.84 5.87 25.00
N ASN A 82 -1.97 5.14 25.06
CA ASN A 82 -2.30 4.09 24.09
C ASN A 82 -2.53 4.65 22.69
N LEU A 83 -3.17 5.82 22.56
CA LEU A 83 -3.38 6.48 21.27
C LEU A 83 -2.05 6.89 20.64
N ILE A 84 -1.15 7.50 21.41
CA ILE A 84 0.21 7.85 20.97
C ILE A 84 0.99 6.59 20.62
N GLY A 85 0.90 5.54 21.44
CA GLY A 85 1.54 4.24 21.16
C GLY A 85 1.07 3.65 19.83
N LYS A 86 -0.25 3.64 19.58
CA LYS A 86 -0.84 3.20 18.31
C LYS A 86 -0.41 4.07 17.13
N ALA A 87 -0.20 5.37 17.33
CA ALA A 87 0.32 6.24 16.28
C ALA A 87 1.70 5.81 15.78
N LEU A 88 2.48 5.15 16.63
CA LEU A 88 3.82 4.69 16.30
C LEU A 88 3.82 3.26 15.74
N THR A 89 2.98 2.38 16.28
CA THR A 89 2.95 0.98 15.85
C THR A 89 2.07 0.75 14.62
N SER A 90 1.02 1.56 14.46
CA SER A 90 -0.02 1.37 13.44
C SER A 90 -0.54 2.72 12.92
N PRO A 91 0.33 3.55 12.32
CA PRO A 91 -0.01 4.93 11.93
C PRO A 91 -1.17 5.00 10.92
N PHE A 92 -1.27 4.02 10.01
CA PHE A 92 -2.36 3.94 9.04
C PHE A 92 -3.71 3.58 9.66
N SER A 93 -3.75 2.82 10.76
CA SER A 93 -5.00 2.51 11.46
C SER A 93 -5.62 3.77 12.08
N LEU A 94 -4.79 4.72 12.53
CA LEU A 94 -5.29 6.02 12.99
C LEU A 94 -5.88 6.83 11.84
N LEU A 95 -5.21 6.87 10.68
CA LEU A 95 -5.77 7.51 9.49
C LEU A 95 -7.10 6.87 9.07
N ALA A 96 -7.18 5.54 9.07
CA ALA A 96 -8.39 4.81 8.71
C ALA A 96 -9.56 5.07 9.67
N SER A 97 -9.28 5.12 10.98
CA SER A 97 -10.30 5.37 12.00
C SER A 97 -10.99 6.72 11.85
N ALA A 98 -10.28 7.75 11.36
CA ALA A 98 -10.84 9.07 11.07
C ALA A 98 -11.87 9.06 9.91
N PHE A 99 -11.85 8.02 9.06
CA PHE A 99 -12.77 7.85 7.94
C PHE A 99 -13.70 6.63 8.08
N GLY A 100 -13.84 6.09 9.31
CA GLY A 100 -14.74 4.95 9.58
C GLY A 100 -14.24 3.60 9.08
N GLY A 101 -12.94 3.45 8.81
CA GLY A 101 -12.30 2.18 8.45
C GLY A 101 -11.38 1.64 9.55
N GLY A 102 -11.24 0.31 9.66
CA GLY A 102 -10.42 -0.36 10.68
C GLY A 102 -9.26 -1.21 10.15
N GLU A 103 -9.09 -1.30 8.83
CA GLU A 103 -8.08 -2.18 8.23
C GLU A 103 -6.72 -1.49 8.10
N GLU A 104 -5.63 -2.27 8.20
CA GLU A 104 -4.28 -1.76 7.95
C GLU A 104 -4.11 -1.42 6.46
N MET A 105 -3.99 -0.11 6.19
CA MET A 105 -3.80 0.45 4.85
C MET A 105 -2.32 0.68 4.51
N ASN A 106 -1.40 0.04 5.23
CA ASN A 106 0.05 0.16 5.01
C ASN A 106 0.56 -0.69 3.84
N GLN A 107 -0.30 -1.48 3.20
CA GLN A 107 0.04 -2.34 2.07
C GLN A 107 -0.97 -2.16 0.94
N VAL A 108 -0.46 -2.14 -0.29
CA VAL A 108 -1.26 -2.07 -1.52
C VAL A 108 -1.06 -3.37 -2.28
N PRO A 109 -2.09 -4.24 -2.39
CA PRO A 109 -1.96 -5.53 -3.05
C PRO A 109 -1.87 -5.37 -4.57
N PHE A 110 -1.15 -6.29 -5.20
CA PHE A 110 -1.08 -6.43 -6.66
C PHE A 110 -1.34 -7.87 -7.09
N ALA A 111 -1.78 -8.05 -8.33
CA ALA A 111 -1.77 -9.38 -8.95
C ALA A 111 -0.30 -9.81 -9.23
N PRO A 112 0.01 -11.12 -9.17
CA PRO A 112 1.33 -11.63 -9.53
C PRO A 112 1.78 -11.16 -10.91
N GLY A 113 2.99 -10.61 -11.01
CA GLY A 113 3.54 -10.11 -12.28
C GLY A 113 2.94 -8.79 -12.79
N SER A 114 2.03 -8.15 -12.04
CA SER A 114 1.37 -6.92 -12.46
C SER A 114 1.71 -5.72 -11.58
N ALA A 115 1.81 -4.55 -12.20
CA ALA A 115 1.87 -3.24 -11.55
C ALA A 115 0.55 -2.44 -11.72
N THR A 116 -0.51 -3.09 -12.22
CA THR A 116 -1.82 -2.45 -12.38
C THR A 116 -2.54 -2.38 -11.04
N LEU A 117 -3.01 -1.19 -10.67
CA LEU A 117 -3.83 -0.99 -9.48
C LEU A 117 -5.24 -1.52 -9.72
N THR A 118 -5.72 -2.39 -8.82
CA THR A 118 -7.13 -2.84 -8.85
C THR A 118 -8.06 -1.74 -8.36
N PRO A 119 -9.37 -1.80 -8.67
CA PRO A 119 -10.35 -0.85 -8.13
C PRO A 119 -10.33 -0.75 -6.60
N GLU A 120 -10.10 -1.87 -5.90
CA GLU A 120 -10.02 -1.91 -4.43
C GLU A 120 -8.76 -1.20 -3.92
N ALA A 121 -7.62 -1.42 -4.57
CA ALA A 121 -6.38 -0.70 -4.27
C ALA A 121 -6.53 0.81 -4.49
N GLN A 122 -7.20 1.22 -5.58
CA GLN A 122 -7.51 2.62 -5.87
C GLN A 122 -8.37 3.26 -4.78
N GLN A 123 -9.46 2.60 -4.36
CA GLN A 123 -10.32 3.09 -3.27
C GLN A 123 -9.56 3.23 -1.93
N SER A 124 -8.65 2.31 -1.64
CA SER A 124 -7.78 2.41 -0.46
C SER A 124 -6.86 3.62 -0.56
N LEU A 125 -6.21 3.81 -1.72
CA LEU A 125 -5.34 4.95 -1.99
C LEU A 125 -6.08 6.30 -1.95
N ASP A 126 -7.36 6.35 -2.36
CA ASP A 126 -8.19 7.55 -2.26
C ASP A 126 -8.40 7.99 -0.81
N LYS A 127 -8.65 7.01 0.08
CA LYS A 127 -8.78 7.27 1.52
C LYS A 127 -7.46 7.78 2.11
N ILE A 128 -6.33 7.19 1.71
CA ILE A 128 -5.00 7.63 2.12
C ILE A 128 -4.72 9.05 1.61
N ALA A 129 -5.01 9.34 0.34
CA ALA A 129 -4.83 10.67 -0.23
C ALA A 129 -5.64 11.72 0.54
N LYS A 130 -6.92 11.43 0.82
CA LYS A 130 -7.79 12.31 1.62
C LYS A 130 -7.24 12.53 3.04
N ALA A 131 -6.77 11.46 3.69
CA ALA A 131 -6.18 11.54 5.02
C ALA A 131 -4.92 12.42 5.06
N LEU A 132 -4.07 12.32 4.04
CA LEU A 132 -2.86 13.12 3.91
C LEU A 132 -3.16 14.58 3.54
N VAL A 133 -4.18 14.85 2.73
CA VAL A 133 -4.63 16.23 2.46
C VAL A 133 -5.08 16.92 3.75
N ASP A 134 -5.77 16.20 4.62
CA ASP A 134 -6.22 16.72 5.92
C ASP A 134 -5.08 16.82 6.95
N ARG A 135 -3.90 16.27 6.68
CA ARG A 135 -2.74 16.22 7.59
C ARG A 135 -1.47 16.71 6.89
N PRO A 136 -1.29 18.01 6.68
CA PRO A 136 -0.24 18.58 5.83
C PRO A 136 1.18 18.30 6.34
N ALA A 137 1.35 18.03 7.64
CA ALA A 137 2.64 17.71 8.25
C ALA A 137 3.18 16.31 7.87
N LEU A 138 2.34 15.43 7.32
CA LEU A 138 2.72 14.06 6.97
C LEU A 138 3.32 13.98 5.56
N LYS A 139 4.33 13.12 5.41
CA LYS A 139 4.87 12.64 4.14
C LYS A 139 4.57 11.15 4.02
N ILE A 140 4.43 10.66 2.80
CA ILE A 140 4.26 9.24 2.50
C ILE A 140 5.42 8.73 1.63
N THR A 141 5.94 7.56 1.98
CA THR A 141 6.94 6.85 1.20
C THR A 141 6.34 5.53 0.71
N VAL A 142 6.46 5.29 -0.59
CA VAL A 142 6.03 4.07 -1.26
C VAL A 142 7.25 3.19 -1.53
N THR A 143 7.20 1.93 -1.12
CA THR A 143 8.22 0.92 -1.45
C THR A 143 7.55 -0.20 -2.23
N GLY A 144 7.76 -0.23 -3.54
CA GLY A 144 7.29 -1.35 -4.34
C GLY A 144 8.08 -2.63 -4.04
N MET A 145 7.38 -3.76 -4.01
CA MET A 145 8.00 -5.05 -3.73
C MET A 145 7.65 -6.09 -4.79
N ALA A 146 8.59 -7.02 -5.00
CA ALA A 146 8.40 -8.16 -5.88
C ALA A 146 9.17 -9.38 -5.36
N SER A 147 8.73 -10.57 -5.79
CA SER A 147 9.43 -11.83 -5.50
C SER A 147 9.57 -12.65 -6.76
N LEU A 148 10.82 -12.88 -7.20
CA LEU A 148 11.08 -13.76 -8.34
C LEU A 148 10.51 -15.18 -8.10
N GLN A 149 10.62 -15.69 -6.87
CA GLN A 149 10.14 -17.03 -6.55
C GLN A 149 8.61 -17.12 -6.59
N ALA A 150 7.92 -16.16 -5.96
CA ALA A 150 6.47 -16.18 -5.86
C ALA A 150 5.77 -15.72 -7.16
N GLU A 151 6.46 -14.94 -7.99
CA GLU A 151 5.88 -14.30 -9.17
C GLU A 151 6.49 -14.78 -10.49
N ARG A 152 7.28 -15.86 -10.49
CA ARG A 152 7.97 -16.38 -11.69
C ARG A 152 7.02 -16.51 -12.89
N GLU A 153 5.87 -17.15 -12.71
CA GLU A 153 4.91 -17.34 -13.79
C GLU A 153 4.34 -16.00 -14.28
N GLY A 154 4.03 -15.08 -13.37
CA GLY A 154 3.56 -13.73 -13.70
C GLY A 154 4.60 -12.95 -14.51
N LEU A 155 5.87 -13.02 -14.11
CA LEU A 155 6.98 -12.41 -14.84
C LEU A 155 7.19 -13.04 -16.23
N GLN A 156 7.00 -14.35 -16.38
CA GLN A 156 7.05 -15.02 -17.68
C GLN A 156 5.92 -14.56 -18.59
N ARG A 157 4.70 -14.45 -18.06
CA ARG A 157 3.54 -13.95 -18.81
C ARG A 157 3.72 -12.51 -19.24
N GLU A 158 4.22 -11.65 -18.36
CA GLU A 158 4.56 -10.26 -18.69
C GLU A 158 5.59 -10.21 -19.82
N GLY A 159 6.69 -10.98 -19.70
CA GLY A 159 7.72 -11.01 -20.73
C GLY A 159 7.20 -11.49 -22.09
N LEU A 160 6.28 -12.46 -22.09
CA LEU A 160 5.58 -12.89 -23.30
C LEU A 160 4.70 -11.77 -23.87
N GLN A 161 3.92 -11.07 -23.03
CA GLN A 161 3.11 -9.93 -23.47
C GLN A 161 3.96 -8.81 -24.08
N GLN A 162 5.13 -8.50 -23.52
CA GLN A 162 6.04 -7.51 -24.10
C GLN A 162 6.55 -7.93 -25.48
N ARG A 163 6.84 -9.23 -25.68
CA ARG A 163 7.22 -9.76 -27.00
C ARG A 163 6.09 -9.67 -28.01
N LEU A 164 4.86 -9.95 -27.59
CA LEU A 164 3.67 -9.78 -28.44
C LEU A 164 3.43 -8.31 -28.81
N LEU A 165 3.58 -7.39 -27.86
CA LEU A 165 3.49 -5.95 -28.10
C LEU A 165 4.61 -5.44 -29.00
N ALA A 166 5.83 -5.97 -28.87
CA ALA A 166 6.93 -5.65 -29.77
C ALA A 166 6.66 -6.15 -31.19
N GLU A 167 6.08 -7.35 -31.32
CA GLU A 167 5.68 -7.92 -32.62
C GLU A 167 4.54 -7.12 -33.26
N LYS A 168 3.54 -6.69 -32.47
CA LYS A 168 2.48 -5.78 -32.91
C LYS A 168 3.04 -4.44 -33.41
N ARG A 169 3.96 -3.84 -32.66
CA ARG A 169 4.63 -2.59 -33.07
C ARG A 169 5.51 -2.75 -34.30
N ARG A 170 6.02 -3.96 -34.56
CA ARG A 170 6.80 -4.27 -35.76
C ARG A 170 5.94 -4.23 -37.03
N THR A 171 4.69 -4.67 -36.93
CA THR A 171 3.73 -4.66 -38.06
C THR A 171 3.01 -3.32 -38.17
N ASN A 172 2.76 -2.65 -37.04
CA ASN A 172 2.15 -1.33 -36.99
C ASN A 172 2.81 -0.44 -35.90
N PRO A 173 3.87 0.31 -36.24
CA PRO A 173 4.64 1.09 -35.26
C PRO A 173 3.85 2.18 -34.53
N ALA A 174 2.77 2.69 -35.12
CA ALA A 174 1.93 3.72 -34.51
C ALA A 174 0.95 3.15 -33.46
N ASP A 175 0.75 1.83 -33.43
CA ASP A 175 -0.18 1.20 -32.52
C ASP A 175 0.47 0.88 -31.17
N THR A 176 0.11 1.67 -30.16
CA THR A 176 0.55 1.48 -28.77
C THR A 176 -0.53 0.84 -27.90
N SER A 177 -1.61 0.35 -28.49
CA SER A 177 -2.70 -0.28 -27.74
C SER A 177 -2.30 -1.68 -27.24
N PRO A 178 -2.92 -2.16 -26.14
CA PRO A 178 -2.76 -3.53 -25.69
C PRO A 178 -3.06 -4.56 -26.79
N VAL A 179 -2.48 -5.76 -26.68
CA VAL A 179 -2.80 -6.87 -27.58
C VAL A 179 -4.24 -7.30 -27.35
N SER A 180 -5.07 -7.24 -28.38
CA SER A 180 -6.46 -7.71 -28.31
C SER A 180 -6.57 -9.22 -28.43
N ALA A 181 -7.69 -9.78 -27.96
CA ALA A 181 -7.97 -11.22 -28.07
C ALA A 181 -8.01 -11.71 -29.52
N ALA A 182 -8.41 -10.85 -30.47
CA ALA A 182 -8.46 -11.17 -31.89
C ALA A 182 -7.06 -11.23 -32.53
N GLU A 183 -6.14 -10.38 -32.09
CA GLU A 183 -4.76 -10.33 -32.59
C GLU A 183 -3.88 -11.42 -31.96
N TYR A 184 -4.22 -11.86 -30.75
CA TYR A 184 -3.39 -12.76 -29.95
C TYR A 184 -2.93 -14.02 -30.68
N PRO A 185 -3.79 -14.82 -31.36
CA PRO A 185 -3.37 -16.06 -32.01
C PRO A 185 -2.33 -15.83 -33.12
N ALA A 186 -2.50 -14.76 -33.91
CA ALA A 186 -1.60 -14.44 -35.01
C ALA A 186 -0.24 -13.96 -34.50
N LEU A 187 -0.23 -13.05 -33.53
CA LEU A 187 1.00 -12.55 -32.91
C LEU A 187 1.76 -13.65 -32.17
N LEU A 188 1.05 -14.52 -31.44
CA LEU A 188 1.65 -15.66 -30.74
C LEU A 188 2.34 -16.61 -31.71
N LYS A 189 1.71 -16.90 -32.85
CA LYS A 189 2.30 -17.75 -33.90
C LYS A 189 3.59 -17.16 -34.46
N GLU A 190 3.63 -15.85 -34.70
CA GLU A 190 4.85 -15.15 -35.14
C GLU A 190 5.95 -15.19 -34.07
N VAL A 191 5.61 -14.88 -32.82
CA VAL A 191 6.55 -14.91 -31.69
C VAL A 191 7.10 -16.33 -31.47
N TYR A 192 6.26 -17.36 -31.56
CA TYR A 192 6.66 -18.77 -31.51
C TYR A 192 7.54 -19.18 -32.69
N GLY A 193 7.18 -18.74 -33.90
CA GLY A 193 7.94 -19.00 -35.12
C GLY A 193 9.38 -18.46 -35.02
N ARG A 194 9.53 -17.28 -34.43
CA ARG A 194 10.82 -16.58 -34.23
C ARG A 194 11.59 -17.03 -33.00
N ALA A 195 10.94 -17.71 -32.06
CA ALA A 195 11.59 -18.14 -30.83
C ALA A 195 12.64 -19.22 -31.09
N GLU A 196 13.83 -19.02 -30.55
CA GLU A 196 14.93 -20.00 -30.55
C GLU A 196 14.71 -21.03 -29.42
N ILE A 197 13.65 -21.84 -29.56
CA ILE A 197 13.29 -22.89 -28.59
C ILE A 197 13.19 -24.25 -29.29
N PRO A 198 13.40 -25.38 -28.59
CA PRO A 198 13.18 -26.70 -29.15
C PRO A 198 11.72 -26.89 -29.58
N LYS A 199 11.48 -26.97 -30.89
CA LYS A 199 10.12 -27.15 -31.45
C LYS A 199 9.80 -28.64 -31.55
N PRO A 200 8.69 -29.13 -30.97
CA PRO A 200 8.31 -30.53 -31.04
C PRO A 200 8.09 -30.97 -32.49
N ARG A 201 8.50 -32.20 -32.80
CA ARG A 201 8.33 -32.83 -34.10
C ARG A 201 7.37 -34.01 -33.99
N ASN A 202 6.64 -34.30 -35.06
CA ASN A 202 5.77 -35.47 -35.14
C ASN A 202 6.60 -36.75 -35.40
N LEU A 203 5.94 -37.91 -35.40
CA LEU A 203 6.58 -39.22 -35.59
C LEU A 203 7.31 -39.37 -36.94
N VAL A 204 7.06 -38.47 -37.90
CA VAL A 204 7.67 -38.44 -39.23
C VAL A 204 8.79 -37.37 -39.33
N GLY A 205 9.11 -36.70 -38.22
CA GLY A 205 10.19 -35.71 -38.14
C GLY A 205 9.84 -34.30 -38.64
N LEU A 206 8.58 -34.03 -39.01
CA LEU A 206 8.09 -32.70 -39.38
C LEU A 206 7.72 -31.89 -38.13
N ALA A 207 7.73 -30.56 -38.23
CA ALA A 207 7.27 -29.70 -37.13
C ALA A 207 5.82 -30.05 -36.77
N LYS A 208 5.56 -30.32 -35.48
CA LYS A 208 4.21 -30.58 -35.00
C LYS A 208 3.38 -29.29 -35.12
N GLU A 209 2.20 -29.36 -35.71
CA GLU A 209 1.23 -28.26 -35.63
C GLU A 209 0.73 -28.15 -34.19
N LEU A 210 0.93 -26.98 -33.58
CA LEU A 210 0.56 -26.71 -32.21
C LEU A 210 -0.65 -25.77 -32.15
N THR A 211 -1.54 -26.06 -31.20
CA THR A 211 -2.63 -25.18 -30.81
C THR A 211 -2.09 -23.91 -30.12
N VAL A 212 -2.91 -22.86 -30.04
CA VAL A 212 -2.56 -21.61 -29.34
C VAL A 212 -2.11 -21.87 -27.89
N PRO A 213 -2.82 -22.67 -27.07
CA PRO A 213 -2.38 -22.97 -25.70
C PRO A 213 -1.06 -23.76 -25.64
N GLU A 214 -0.80 -24.67 -26.59
CA GLU A 214 0.46 -25.42 -26.64
C GLU A 214 1.65 -24.50 -26.99
N MET A 215 1.48 -23.58 -27.93
CA MET A 215 2.51 -22.58 -28.27
C MET A 215 2.79 -21.65 -27.08
N GLU A 216 1.74 -21.18 -26.41
CA GLU A 216 1.85 -20.34 -25.22
C GLU A 216 2.59 -21.06 -24.09
N ALA A 217 2.21 -22.30 -23.79
CA ALA A 217 2.86 -23.10 -22.76
C ALA A 217 4.36 -23.30 -23.04
N LEU A 218 4.74 -23.60 -24.29
CA LEU A 218 6.15 -23.73 -24.67
C LEU A 218 6.92 -22.42 -24.56
N LEU A 219 6.30 -21.31 -24.96
CA LEU A 219 6.91 -19.99 -24.83
C LEU A 219 7.13 -19.62 -23.37
N LEU A 220 6.13 -19.82 -22.51
CA LEU A 220 6.24 -19.55 -21.07
C LEU A 220 7.29 -20.44 -20.39
N ALA A 221 7.34 -21.73 -20.73
CA ALA A 221 8.32 -22.66 -20.18
C ALA A 221 9.77 -22.28 -20.50
N ASN A 222 10.01 -21.61 -21.63
CA ASN A 222 11.33 -21.15 -22.07
C ASN A 222 11.54 -19.63 -21.85
N GLN A 223 10.56 -18.94 -21.26
CA GLN A 223 10.69 -17.53 -20.95
C GLN A 223 11.50 -17.39 -19.65
N ALA A 224 12.60 -16.63 -19.72
CA ALA A 224 13.38 -16.33 -18.53
C ALA A 224 12.58 -15.43 -17.57
N ALA A 225 12.64 -15.76 -16.29
CA ALA A 225 12.26 -14.85 -15.20
C ALA A 225 13.53 -14.56 -14.40
N THR A 226 13.89 -13.29 -14.31
CA THR A 226 15.17 -12.86 -13.72
C THR A 226 14.94 -11.91 -12.54
N ASP A 227 15.95 -11.75 -11.69
CA ASP A 227 15.91 -10.78 -10.59
C ASP A 227 15.78 -9.34 -11.10
N ALA A 228 16.32 -9.05 -12.29
CA ALA A 228 16.15 -7.75 -12.95
C ALA A 228 14.67 -7.47 -13.28
N MET A 229 13.95 -8.46 -13.81
CA MET A 229 12.51 -8.33 -14.08
C MET A 229 11.71 -8.14 -12.79
N ALA A 230 12.06 -8.84 -11.71
CA ALA A 230 11.42 -8.64 -10.41
C ALA A 230 11.70 -7.22 -9.85
N THR A 231 12.93 -6.73 -9.98
CA THR A 231 13.32 -5.38 -9.55
C THR A 231 12.57 -4.30 -10.34
N GLU A 232 12.44 -4.50 -11.65
CA GLU A 232 11.66 -3.62 -12.52
C GLU A 232 10.18 -3.63 -12.14
N LEU A 233 9.58 -4.80 -11.93
CA LEU A 233 8.20 -4.92 -11.46
C LEU A 233 7.96 -4.18 -10.13
N ALA A 234 8.87 -4.33 -9.18
CA ALA A 234 8.81 -3.61 -7.91
C ALA A 234 8.89 -2.08 -8.13
N THR A 235 9.75 -1.62 -9.04
CA THR A 235 9.85 -0.20 -9.42
C THR A 235 8.54 0.31 -10.00
N GLN A 236 7.97 -0.44 -10.96
CA GLN A 236 6.70 -0.10 -11.61
C GLN A 236 5.54 0.00 -10.60
N ARG A 237 5.46 -0.90 -9.62
CA ARG A 237 4.45 -0.83 -8.55
C ARG A 237 4.55 0.47 -7.73
N GLY A 238 5.78 0.83 -7.34
CA GLY A 238 6.03 2.09 -6.63
C GLY A 238 5.63 3.32 -7.45
N GLN A 239 5.98 3.31 -8.74
CA GLN A 239 5.61 4.38 -9.67
C GLN A 239 4.11 4.44 -9.95
N ALA A 240 3.43 3.31 -10.09
CA ALA A 240 1.98 3.26 -10.31
C ALA A 240 1.22 3.93 -9.17
N ILE A 241 1.58 3.62 -7.92
CA ILE A 241 1.00 4.26 -6.73
C ILE A 241 1.34 5.74 -6.70
N ARG A 242 2.59 6.11 -6.97
CA ARG A 242 3.00 7.52 -7.02
C ARG A 242 2.15 8.31 -8.02
N THR A 243 2.06 7.83 -9.25
CA THR A 243 1.27 8.45 -10.33
C THR A 243 -0.18 8.58 -9.92
N TYR A 244 -0.75 7.54 -9.31
CA TYR A 244 -2.13 7.57 -8.80
C TYR A 244 -2.33 8.65 -7.73
N LEU A 245 -1.47 8.71 -6.70
CA LEU A 245 -1.59 9.69 -5.61
C LEU A 245 -1.40 11.13 -6.10
N VAL A 246 -0.53 11.37 -7.09
CA VAL A 246 -0.40 12.67 -7.74
C VAL A 246 -1.68 13.05 -8.49
N ALA A 247 -2.31 12.09 -9.19
CA ALA A 247 -3.61 12.33 -9.83
C ALA A 247 -4.71 12.66 -8.80
N GLN A 248 -4.62 12.12 -7.59
CA GLN A 248 -5.45 12.48 -6.43
C GLN A 248 -5.05 13.81 -5.76
N LYS A 249 -4.20 14.63 -6.42
CA LYS A 249 -3.77 15.96 -5.98
C LYS A 249 -2.95 15.96 -4.69
N LEU A 250 -2.30 14.85 -4.35
CA LEU A 250 -1.32 14.84 -3.27
C LEU A 250 -0.06 15.62 -3.72
N PRO A 251 0.44 16.59 -2.92
CA PRO A 251 1.63 17.36 -3.31
C PRO A 251 2.86 16.48 -3.49
N VAL A 252 3.61 16.69 -4.57
CA VAL A 252 4.72 15.81 -4.98
C VAL A 252 5.86 15.84 -3.95
N GLU A 253 6.08 16.96 -3.29
CA GLU A 253 7.07 17.14 -2.23
C GLU A 253 6.77 16.33 -0.96
N ARG A 254 5.56 15.78 -0.85
CA ARG A 254 5.12 14.91 0.25
C ARG A 254 5.11 13.43 -0.11
N LEU A 255 5.50 13.09 -1.34
CA LEU A 255 5.38 11.75 -1.91
C LEU A 255 6.74 11.23 -2.39
N PHE A 256 7.24 10.23 -1.69
CA PHE A 256 8.54 9.62 -1.96
C PHE A 256 8.38 8.20 -2.48
N VAL A 257 9.25 7.78 -3.39
CA VAL A 257 9.38 6.38 -3.79
C VAL A 257 10.76 5.92 -3.33
N ALA A 258 10.78 4.96 -2.41
CA ALA A 258 11.99 4.34 -1.92
C ALA A 258 12.55 3.34 -2.94
N ALA A 259 13.79 2.91 -2.71
CA ALA A 259 14.41 1.85 -3.51
C ALA A 259 13.51 0.60 -3.50
N PRO A 260 13.26 -0.02 -4.67
CA PRO A 260 12.42 -1.21 -4.76
C PRO A 260 13.04 -2.37 -3.99
N LYS A 261 12.20 -3.24 -3.43
CA LYS A 261 12.64 -4.47 -2.78
C LYS A 261 12.22 -5.68 -3.60
N ALA A 262 13.16 -6.22 -4.35
CA ALA A 262 13.00 -7.49 -5.05
C ALA A 262 13.94 -8.53 -4.45
N GLY A 263 13.46 -9.76 -4.32
CA GLY A 263 14.29 -10.88 -3.87
C GLY A 263 13.52 -11.96 -3.11
N LYS A 264 14.25 -12.71 -2.28
CA LYS A 264 13.67 -13.79 -1.47
C LYS A 264 12.78 -13.19 -0.38
N GLN A 265 11.50 -13.50 -0.45
CA GLN A 265 10.50 -13.07 0.53
C GLN A 265 10.18 -14.20 1.52
N ALA A 266 9.53 -13.85 2.63
CA ALA A 266 9.06 -14.82 3.62
C ALA A 266 8.08 -15.83 3.00
N GLU A 267 7.93 -16.99 3.65
CA GLU A 267 6.90 -17.96 3.29
C GLU A 267 5.50 -17.32 3.36
N LYS A 268 4.66 -17.57 2.35
CA LYS A 268 3.30 -16.99 2.17
C LYS A 268 3.27 -15.48 1.88
N TRP A 269 4.38 -14.89 1.45
CA TRP A 269 4.37 -13.51 0.95
C TRP A 269 3.47 -13.36 -0.29
N THR A 270 2.73 -12.25 -0.35
CA THR A 270 1.86 -11.88 -1.47
C THR A 270 2.38 -10.62 -2.17
N PRO A 271 2.15 -10.47 -3.50
CA PRO A 271 2.59 -9.30 -4.24
C PRO A 271 1.94 -8.01 -3.74
N ARG A 272 2.78 -7.02 -3.43
CA ARG A 272 2.35 -5.76 -2.84
C ARG A 272 3.36 -4.63 -2.99
N ALA A 273 2.94 -3.43 -2.63
CA ALA A 273 3.83 -2.36 -2.21
C ALA A 273 3.55 -2.00 -0.76
N ASP A 274 4.59 -1.63 -0.01
CA ASP A 274 4.47 -1.14 1.36
C ASP A 274 4.44 0.40 1.37
N LEU A 275 3.65 0.95 2.27
CA LEU A 275 3.51 2.38 2.52
C LEU A 275 4.04 2.70 3.92
N SER A 276 4.79 3.79 4.04
CA SER A 276 5.22 4.31 5.34
C SER A 276 4.96 5.80 5.45
N LEU A 277 4.73 6.27 6.68
CA LEU A 277 4.48 7.68 6.99
C LEU A 277 5.65 8.26 7.75
N GLY A 278 5.93 9.53 7.47
CA GLY A 278 6.93 10.33 8.18
C GLY A 278 6.45 11.76 8.34
N THR A 279 7.21 12.55 9.07
CA THR A 279 6.99 14.01 9.19
C THR A 279 7.98 14.79 8.34
N GLN A 280 7.71 16.08 8.17
CA GLN A 280 8.64 16.99 7.53
C GLN A 280 10.04 16.97 8.15
#